data_AF-A0A9R0NXW8-F1
#
_entry.id   AF-A0A9R0NXW8-F1
#
_cell.length_a   1.000
_cell.length_b   1.000
_cell.length_c   1.000
_cell.angle_alpha   90.00
_cell.angle_beta   90.00
_cell.angle_gamma   90.00
#
_symmetry.space_group_name_H-M   'P 1'
#
loop_
_entity.id
_entity.type
_entity.pdbx_description
1 polymer ?
#
loop_
_entity_poly.entity_id
_entity_poly.type
_entity_poly.pdbx_seq_one_letter_code
_entity_poly.pdbx_strand_id
1 'polypeptide(L)'
;MPAVFVHGNPETAAVWDLLLAELAPSRSDPVCLSPPGFGAPLPAGFAATPAGYRDWLAGELTAFGEPVDLVGHDFGGTHVVNVVLSHPHLVRSWVSDTLGAFDPDYEWHEFARRWQTPGVGEADVAARFGAAVEERTAMLVERGMSEAVAARVAAGQNEAMGRAVLTLYRSAAATGAHGLGLPLERAAARPGLAVLATADHVVGTEAQRRRAAARAGARVAVLDGLGHWWMTHDPARAAAVLTGFWATVH
;
A
#
# COMPACT_ATOMS: atom_id res chain seq x y z
N MET A 1 5.25 -7.77 -19.46
CA MET A 1 4.28 -8.25 -18.46
C MET A 1 3.98 -7.05 -17.60
N PRO A 2 2.76 -6.53 -17.57
CA PRO A 2 2.48 -5.27 -16.88
C PRO A 2 2.95 -5.31 -15.42
N ALA A 3 3.66 -4.27 -14.99
CA ALA A 3 3.82 -4.01 -13.55
C ALA A 3 2.74 -3.06 -13.10
N VAL A 4 1.93 -3.48 -12.14
CA VAL A 4 0.84 -2.67 -11.60
C VAL A 4 1.21 -2.22 -10.20
N PHE A 5 1.18 -0.91 -9.96
CA PHE A 5 1.50 -0.29 -8.69
C PHE A 5 0.25 0.26 -8.03
N VAL A 6 0.05 -0.06 -6.76
CA VAL A 6 -1.12 0.36 -5.96
C VAL A 6 -0.62 1.04 -4.70
N HIS A 7 -0.82 2.34 -4.60
CA HIS A 7 -0.47 3.12 -3.41
C HIS A 7 -1.50 2.95 -2.29
N GLY A 8 -1.18 3.45 -1.10
CA GLY A 8 -2.05 3.35 0.07
C GLY A 8 -2.55 4.70 0.56
N ASN A 9 -2.61 4.83 1.88
CA ASN A 9 -3.12 5.98 2.60
C ASN A 9 -1.99 6.78 3.27
N PRO A 10 -1.99 8.13 3.24
CA PRO A 10 -2.88 9.05 2.53
C PRO A 10 -2.24 9.56 1.23
N GLU A 11 -2.12 8.68 0.24
CA GLU A 11 -1.26 8.90 -0.92
C GLU A 11 -2.02 9.09 -2.23
N THR A 12 -1.26 9.41 -3.26
CA THR A 12 -1.66 9.37 -4.67
C THR A 12 -0.62 8.59 -5.46
N ALA A 13 -0.90 8.30 -6.74
CA ALA A 13 0.06 7.65 -7.63
C ALA A 13 1.43 8.36 -7.71
N ALA A 14 1.50 9.66 -7.39
CA ALA A 14 2.74 10.42 -7.39
C ALA A 14 3.81 9.89 -6.41
N VAL A 15 3.42 9.08 -5.41
CA VAL A 15 4.36 8.40 -4.50
C VAL A 15 5.33 7.49 -5.26
N TRP A 16 4.94 6.99 -6.44
CA TRP A 16 5.75 6.09 -7.25
C TRP A 16 6.70 6.81 -8.20
N ASP A 17 6.55 8.12 -8.42
CA ASP A 17 7.20 8.83 -9.52
C ASP A 17 8.73 8.66 -9.54
N LEU A 18 9.38 8.77 -8.38
CA LEU A 18 10.84 8.61 -8.27
C LEU A 18 11.29 7.17 -8.55
N LEU A 19 10.56 6.18 -8.02
CA LEU A 19 10.84 4.77 -8.26
C LEU A 19 10.63 4.40 -9.73
N LEU A 20 9.57 4.90 -10.36
CA LEU A 20 9.29 4.61 -11.76
C LEU A 20 10.35 5.22 -12.70
N ALA A 21 10.91 6.38 -12.35
CA ALA A 21 12.03 6.94 -13.08
C ALA A 21 13.26 6.02 -13.07
N GLU A 22 13.57 5.40 -11.92
CA GLU A 22 14.66 4.43 -11.78
C GLU A 22 14.37 3.08 -12.47
N LEU A 23 13.10 2.70 -12.59
CA LEU A 23 12.70 1.47 -13.29
C LEU A 23 12.66 1.62 -14.81
N ALA A 24 12.46 2.84 -15.33
CA ALA A 24 12.28 3.13 -16.75
C ALA A 24 13.35 2.51 -17.69
N PRO A 25 14.65 2.43 -17.32
CA PRO A 25 15.66 1.77 -18.15
C PRO A 25 15.46 0.25 -18.31
N SER A 26 14.78 -0.38 -17.35
CA SER A 26 14.58 -1.84 -17.29
C SER A 26 13.14 -2.26 -17.60
N ARG A 27 12.18 -1.32 -17.57
CA ARG A 27 10.76 -1.60 -17.69
C ARG A 27 10.00 -0.40 -18.25
N SER A 28 9.23 -0.63 -19.32
CA SER A 28 8.44 0.42 -19.99
C SER A 28 6.94 0.31 -19.77
N ASP A 29 6.47 -0.69 -19.00
CA ASP A 29 5.05 -1.00 -18.80
C ASP A 29 4.50 -0.82 -17.37
N PRO A 30 5.01 0.09 -16.51
CA PRO A 30 4.38 0.31 -15.21
C PRO A 30 3.04 1.05 -15.35
N VAL A 31 2.02 0.55 -14.66
CA VAL A 31 0.69 1.17 -14.53
C VAL A 31 0.42 1.45 -13.07
N CYS A 32 0.12 2.71 -12.72
CA CYS A 32 -0.30 3.06 -11.38
C CYS A 32 -1.83 3.07 -11.30
N LEU A 33 -2.39 2.22 -10.45
CA LEU A 33 -3.80 2.25 -10.10
C LEU A 33 -3.99 3.05 -8.81
N SER A 34 -4.95 3.96 -8.83
CA SER A 34 -5.32 4.78 -7.67
C SER A 34 -6.61 4.23 -7.04
N PRO A 35 -6.57 3.71 -5.80
CA PRO A 35 -7.77 3.23 -5.13
C PRO A 35 -8.85 4.31 -5.04
N PRO A 36 -10.15 3.99 -5.23
CA PRO A 36 -11.23 4.97 -5.11
C PRO A 36 -11.19 5.73 -3.79
N GLY A 37 -11.14 7.07 -3.86
CA GLY A 37 -10.96 7.96 -2.71
C GLY A 37 -9.51 8.26 -2.32
N PHE A 38 -8.52 7.61 -2.92
CA PHE A 38 -7.10 7.87 -2.71
C PHE A 38 -6.47 8.29 -4.04
N GLY A 39 -6.23 9.59 -4.25
CA GLY A 39 -5.72 10.11 -5.53
C GLY A 39 -6.69 10.00 -6.72
N ALA A 40 -7.82 9.33 -6.55
CA ALA A 40 -8.91 9.21 -7.51
C ALA A 40 -10.26 9.61 -6.89
N PRO A 41 -11.28 9.97 -7.70
CA PRO A 41 -12.63 10.19 -7.20
C PRO A 41 -13.13 9.02 -6.36
N LEU A 42 -13.94 9.30 -5.34
CA LEU A 42 -14.67 8.29 -4.57
C LEU A 42 -16.08 8.17 -5.16
N PRO A 43 -16.41 7.10 -5.92
CA PRO A 43 -17.72 6.95 -6.53
C PRO A 43 -18.82 6.85 -5.48
N ALA A 44 -20.00 7.40 -5.78
CA ALA A 44 -21.17 7.26 -4.93
C ALA A 44 -21.50 5.78 -4.73
N GLY A 45 -21.70 5.36 -3.47
CA GLY A 45 -22.00 3.98 -3.12
C GLY A 45 -20.79 3.03 -3.14
N PHE A 46 -19.58 3.50 -3.42
CA PHE A 46 -18.38 2.67 -3.30
C PHE A 46 -18.15 2.24 -1.85
N ALA A 47 -18.01 0.94 -1.64
CA ALA A 47 -17.69 0.40 -0.33
C ALA A 47 -16.18 0.55 -0.04
N ALA A 48 -15.79 1.66 0.60
CA ALA A 48 -14.41 1.91 1.05
C ALA A 48 -14.03 1.01 2.25
N THR A 49 -14.10 -0.30 2.06
CA THR A 49 -13.78 -1.35 3.03
C THR A 49 -12.70 -2.26 2.46
N PRO A 50 -11.99 -3.07 3.27
CA PRO A 50 -10.96 -3.97 2.74
C PRO A 50 -11.50 -4.93 1.67
N ALA A 51 -12.75 -5.41 1.82
CA ALA A 51 -13.40 -6.25 0.81
C ALA A 51 -13.73 -5.47 -0.47
N GLY A 52 -14.24 -4.25 -0.34
CA GLY A 52 -14.56 -3.42 -1.51
C GLY A 52 -13.33 -3.04 -2.31
N TYR A 53 -12.21 -2.72 -1.66
CA TYR A 53 -10.94 -2.47 -2.35
C TYR A 53 -10.33 -3.73 -2.97
N ARG A 54 -10.47 -4.91 -2.34
CA ARG A 54 -10.10 -6.18 -2.97
C ARG A 54 -10.89 -6.41 -4.26
N ASP A 55 -12.21 -6.22 -4.23
CA ASP A 55 -13.09 -6.47 -5.37
C ASP A 55 -12.85 -5.47 -6.50
N TRP A 56 -12.65 -4.19 -6.16
CA TRP A 56 -12.20 -3.17 -7.10
C TRP A 56 -10.89 -3.57 -7.77
N LEU A 57 -9.85 -3.89 -7.00
CA LEU A 57 -8.54 -4.22 -7.55
C LEU A 57 -8.60 -5.48 -8.42
N ALA A 58 -9.34 -6.52 -8.00
CA ALA A 58 -9.55 -7.71 -8.83
C ALA A 58 -10.22 -7.37 -10.17
N GLY A 59 -11.19 -6.44 -10.18
CA GLY A 59 -11.84 -5.94 -11.39
C GLY A 59 -10.85 -5.22 -12.31
N GLU A 60 -10.06 -4.29 -11.79
CA GLU A 60 -9.02 -3.58 -12.55
C GLU A 60 -8.01 -4.56 -13.16
N LEU A 61 -7.56 -5.54 -12.39
CA LEU A 61 -6.59 -6.53 -12.84
C LEU A 61 -7.15 -7.47 -13.91
N THR A 62 -8.43 -7.80 -13.85
CA THR A 62 -9.10 -8.61 -14.87
C THR A 62 -9.06 -7.92 -16.24
N ALA A 63 -9.13 -6.58 -16.27
CA ALA A 63 -9.13 -5.81 -17.52
C ALA A 63 -7.80 -5.88 -18.29
N PHE A 64 -6.69 -6.29 -17.66
CA PHE A 64 -5.43 -6.52 -18.35
C PHE A 64 -5.46 -7.77 -19.24
N GLY A 65 -6.38 -8.72 -18.98
CA GLY A 65 -6.50 -9.96 -19.75
C GLY A 65 -5.37 -10.98 -19.54
N GLU A 66 -4.35 -10.63 -18.74
CA GLU A 66 -3.23 -11.49 -18.35
C GLU A 66 -2.79 -11.24 -16.91
N PRO A 67 -2.15 -12.21 -16.21
CA PRO A 67 -1.70 -12.02 -14.83
C PRO A 67 -0.55 -11.02 -14.72
N VAL A 68 -0.60 -10.08 -13.76
CA VAL A 68 0.39 -8.97 -13.68
C VAL A 68 1.46 -9.17 -12.59
N ASP A 69 2.56 -8.42 -12.64
CA ASP A 69 3.39 -8.20 -11.45
C ASP A 69 2.78 -7.08 -10.61
N LEU A 70 2.36 -7.38 -9.39
CA LEU A 70 1.58 -6.47 -8.57
C LEU A 70 2.38 -5.94 -7.39
N VAL A 71 2.56 -4.64 -7.29
CA VAL A 71 3.30 -3.96 -6.21
C VAL A 71 2.34 -3.10 -5.41
N GLY A 72 2.29 -3.32 -4.10
CA GLY A 72 1.45 -2.54 -3.20
C GLY A 72 2.23 -1.92 -2.04
N HIS A 73 1.85 -0.71 -1.66
CA HIS A 73 2.35 -0.01 -0.47
C HIS A 73 1.22 0.29 0.51
N ASP A 74 1.48 0.16 1.82
CA ASP A 74 0.52 0.50 2.89
C ASP A 74 -0.83 -0.23 2.70
N PHE A 75 -1.98 0.45 2.68
CA PHE A 75 -3.27 -0.16 2.40
C PHE A 75 -3.34 -0.72 0.98
N GLY A 76 -2.65 -0.11 0.00
CA GLY A 76 -2.44 -0.70 -1.32
C GLY A 76 -1.77 -2.07 -1.22
N GLY A 77 -0.76 -2.21 -0.35
CA GLY A 77 -0.14 -3.49 0.00
C GLY A 77 -1.12 -4.49 0.60
N THR A 78 -2.07 -4.03 1.42
CA THR A 78 -3.13 -4.87 2.01
C THR A 78 -4.11 -5.33 0.94
N HIS A 79 -4.49 -4.45 0.01
CA HIS A 79 -5.38 -4.77 -1.11
C HIS A 79 -4.73 -5.80 -2.04
N VAL A 80 -3.45 -5.61 -2.39
CA VAL A 80 -2.65 -6.56 -3.17
C VAL A 80 -2.66 -7.93 -2.53
N VAL A 81 -2.32 -8.03 -1.24
CA VAL A 81 -2.29 -9.33 -0.55
C VAL A 81 -3.68 -9.96 -0.56
N ASN A 82 -4.75 -9.22 -0.24
CA ASN A 82 -6.12 -9.75 -0.28
C ASN A 82 -6.54 -10.25 -1.67
N VAL A 83 -6.11 -9.60 -2.75
CA VAL A 83 -6.31 -10.11 -4.11
C VAL A 83 -5.54 -11.40 -4.32
N VAL A 84 -4.27 -11.51 -3.93
CA VAL A 84 -3.51 -12.76 -4.06
C VAL A 84 -4.15 -13.89 -3.26
N LEU A 85 -4.65 -13.61 -2.05
CA LEU A 85 -5.34 -14.62 -1.22
C LEU A 85 -6.61 -15.16 -1.89
N SER A 86 -7.31 -14.37 -2.70
CA SER A 86 -8.65 -14.71 -3.22
C SER A 86 -8.66 -15.03 -4.71
N HIS A 87 -7.86 -14.32 -5.50
CA HIS A 87 -7.78 -14.37 -6.96
C HIS A 87 -6.31 -14.51 -7.43
N PRO A 88 -5.56 -15.53 -6.96
CA PRO A 88 -4.14 -15.67 -7.31
C PRO A 88 -3.91 -15.83 -8.82
N HIS A 89 -4.92 -16.26 -9.59
CA HIS A 89 -4.83 -16.40 -11.03
C HIS A 89 -4.58 -15.06 -11.76
N LEU A 90 -4.99 -13.92 -11.18
CA LEU A 90 -4.79 -12.56 -11.74
C LEU A 90 -3.37 -12.02 -11.54
N VAL A 91 -2.53 -12.71 -10.78
CA VAL A 91 -1.23 -12.21 -10.35
C VAL A 91 -0.14 -13.18 -10.80
N ARG A 92 0.88 -12.69 -11.50
CA ARG A 92 2.10 -13.42 -11.81
C ARG A 92 3.04 -13.44 -10.61
N SER A 93 3.33 -12.27 -10.04
CA SER A 93 4.12 -12.10 -8.81
C SER A 93 3.59 -10.93 -8.00
N TRP A 94 3.87 -10.88 -6.70
CA TRP A 94 3.40 -9.81 -5.84
C TRP A 94 4.48 -9.26 -4.92
N VAL A 95 4.36 -7.98 -4.58
CA VAL A 95 5.22 -7.25 -3.64
C VAL A 95 4.35 -6.48 -2.66
N SER A 96 4.66 -6.57 -1.37
CA SER A 96 3.97 -5.82 -0.32
C SER A 96 4.92 -5.51 0.84
N ASP A 97 4.81 -4.33 1.41
CA ASP A 97 5.53 -3.92 2.63
C ASP A 97 4.69 -4.05 3.91
N THR A 98 3.38 -4.33 3.77
CA THR A 98 2.44 -4.28 4.90
C THR A 98 2.16 -5.64 5.54
N LEU A 99 2.96 -6.67 5.23
CA LEU A 99 2.69 -8.04 5.71
C LEU A 99 2.61 -8.15 7.24
N GLY A 100 3.30 -7.29 7.99
CA GLY A 100 3.21 -7.27 9.44
C GLY A 100 1.79 -7.03 9.97
N ALA A 101 0.93 -6.35 9.19
CA ALA A 101 -0.48 -6.16 9.52
C ALA A 101 -1.31 -7.47 9.50
N PHE A 102 -0.80 -8.53 8.86
CA PHE A 102 -1.44 -9.85 8.81
C PHE A 102 -0.95 -10.80 9.93
N ASP A 103 -0.04 -10.32 10.79
CA ASP A 103 0.39 -11.07 11.96
C ASP A 103 -0.70 -11.04 13.05
N PRO A 104 -1.00 -12.15 13.74
CA PRO A 104 -2.05 -12.20 14.77
C PRO A 104 -1.81 -11.25 15.94
N ASP A 105 -0.56 -10.89 16.22
CA ASP A 105 -0.20 -9.98 17.31
C ASP A 105 -0.12 -8.52 16.85
N TYR A 106 -0.52 -8.21 15.62
CA TYR A 106 -0.44 -6.85 15.09
C TYR A 106 -1.32 -5.88 15.89
N GLU A 107 -0.73 -4.77 16.30
CA GLU A 107 -1.42 -3.67 16.95
C GLU A 107 -1.48 -2.46 16.03
N TRP A 108 -2.65 -1.83 15.96
CA TRP A 108 -2.85 -0.62 15.19
C TRP A 108 -1.98 0.53 15.68
N HIS A 109 -1.25 1.16 14.76
CA HIS A 109 -0.48 2.38 15.02
C HIS A 109 -1.38 3.53 15.51
N GLU A 110 -0.77 4.59 16.06
CA GLU A 110 -1.50 5.68 16.71
C GLU A 110 -2.53 6.36 15.80
N PHE A 111 -2.16 6.72 14.57
CA PHE A 111 -3.09 7.33 13.60
C PHE A 111 -4.29 6.43 13.28
N ALA A 112 -4.08 5.11 13.15
CA ALA A 112 -5.16 4.17 12.89
C ALA A 112 -6.17 4.19 14.03
N ARG A 113 -5.71 4.10 15.29
CA ARG A 113 -6.59 4.15 16.47
C ARG A 113 -7.35 5.47 16.56
N ARG A 114 -6.71 6.58 16.19
CA ARG A 114 -7.34 7.91 16.12
C ARG A 114 -8.48 7.93 15.10
N TRP A 115 -8.23 7.48 13.86
CA TRP A 115 -9.24 7.47 12.79
C TRP A 115 -10.35 6.43 13.01
N GLN A 116 -10.08 5.36 13.75
CA GLN A 116 -11.09 4.39 14.20
C GLN A 116 -12.07 5.01 15.20
N THR A 117 -11.68 6.04 15.95
CA THR A 117 -12.49 6.60 17.05
C THR A 117 -13.56 7.57 16.51
N PRO A 118 -14.86 7.36 16.80
CA PRO A 118 -15.92 8.30 16.42
C PRO A 118 -15.73 9.69 17.03
N GLY A 119 -15.99 10.74 16.26
CA GLY A 119 -15.81 12.15 16.63
C GLY A 119 -14.37 12.62 16.53
N VAL A 120 -13.43 11.84 17.08
CA VAL A 120 -11.98 12.15 17.04
C VAL A 120 -11.42 11.97 15.63
N GLY A 121 -11.78 10.88 14.96
CA GLY A 121 -11.33 10.59 13.60
C GLY A 121 -11.78 11.66 12.61
N GLU A 122 -13.06 12.03 12.66
CA GLU A 122 -13.66 13.10 11.84
C GLU A 122 -12.93 14.42 12.02
N ALA A 123 -12.66 14.82 13.27
CA ALA A 123 -11.93 16.04 13.56
C ALA A 123 -10.48 16.01 13.03
N ASP A 124 -9.76 14.88 13.20
CA ASP A 124 -8.38 14.76 12.69
C ASP A 124 -8.32 14.78 11.16
N VAL A 125 -9.17 14.02 10.46
CA VAL A 125 -9.15 14.02 8.98
C VAL A 125 -9.58 15.36 8.40
N ALA A 126 -10.55 16.05 9.02
CA ALA A 126 -10.98 17.38 8.59
C ALA A 126 -9.85 18.41 8.78
N ALA A 127 -9.19 18.40 9.93
CA ALA A 127 -8.05 19.28 10.18
C ALA A 127 -6.88 18.98 9.22
N ARG A 128 -6.54 17.69 9.06
CA ARG A 128 -5.39 17.24 8.27
C ARG A 128 -5.56 17.49 6.78
N PHE A 129 -6.71 17.10 6.21
CA PHE A 129 -6.94 17.21 4.77
C PHE A 129 -7.60 18.53 4.36
N GLY A 130 -8.08 19.31 5.33
CA GLY A 130 -8.54 20.70 5.14
C GLY A 130 -7.45 21.76 5.29
N ALA A 131 -6.27 21.39 5.81
CA ALA A 131 -5.11 22.28 5.94
C ALA A 131 -4.58 22.76 4.58
N ALA A 132 -3.82 23.86 4.57
CA ALA A 132 -3.17 24.39 3.37
C ALA A 132 -2.26 23.33 2.73
N VAL A 133 -2.09 23.35 1.40
CA VAL A 133 -1.30 22.33 0.70
C VAL A 133 0.18 22.37 1.14
N GLU A 134 0.69 23.55 1.48
CA GLU A 134 2.04 23.78 1.98
C GLU A 134 2.24 23.11 3.34
N GLU A 135 1.27 23.25 4.26
CA GLU A 135 1.30 22.60 5.58
C GLU A 135 1.25 21.08 5.46
N ARG A 136 0.38 20.56 4.59
CA ARG A 136 0.29 19.12 4.31
C ARG A 136 1.57 18.58 3.68
N THR A 137 2.18 19.35 2.79
CA THR A 137 3.47 19.03 2.17
C THR A 137 4.56 18.93 3.22
N ALA A 138 4.70 19.93 4.08
CA ALA A 138 5.69 19.95 5.14
C ALA A 138 5.53 18.74 6.08
N MET A 139 4.30 18.39 6.43
CA MET A 139 3.99 17.22 7.27
C MET A 139 4.37 15.88 6.60
N LEU A 140 4.17 15.73 5.29
CA LEU A 140 4.62 14.53 4.57
C LEU A 140 6.15 14.42 4.56
N VAL A 141 6.85 15.53 4.35
CA VAL A 141 8.33 15.58 4.36
C VAL A 141 8.88 15.28 5.74
N GLU A 142 8.34 15.91 6.78
CA GLU A 142 8.74 15.68 8.18
C GLU A 142 8.62 14.19 8.55
N ARG A 143 7.61 13.50 8.02
CA ARG A 143 7.38 12.07 8.25
C ARG A 143 8.22 11.15 7.36
N GLY A 144 9.06 11.70 6.48
CA GLY A 144 10.04 10.96 5.69
C GLY A 144 9.71 10.77 4.21
N MET A 145 8.72 11.49 3.65
CA MET A 145 8.49 11.50 2.20
C MET A 145 9.47 12.45 1.52
N SER A 146 9.98 12.09 0.34
CA SER A 146 10.83 13.01 -0.42
C SER A 146 10.11 14.31 -0.81
N GLU A 147 10.76 15.46 -0.59
CA GLU A 147 10.29 16.79 -1.00
C GLU A 147 9.89 16.84 -2.49
N ALA A 148 10.58 16.08 -3.34
CA ALA A 148 10.35 16.04 -4.78
C ALA A 148 8.95 15.50 -5.18
N VAL A 149 8.26 14.78 -4.27
CA VAL A 149 6.93 14.22 -4.53
C VAL A 149 5.88 14.67 -3.52
N ALA A 150 6.29 15.12 -2.32
CA ALA A 150 5.38 15.47 -1.24
C ALA A 150 4.31 16.49 -1.63
N ALA A 151 4.66 17.54 -2.38
CA ALA A 151 3.69 18.54 -2.83
C ALA A 151 2.63 17.97 -3.78
N ARG A 152 3.03 17.05 -4.68
CA ARG A 152 2.11 16.38 -5.62
C ARG A 152 1.17 15.41 -4.89
N VAL A 153 1.69 14.69 -3.90
CA VAL A 153 0.86 13.82 -3.04
C VAL A 153 -0.12 14.67 -2.22
N ALA A 154 0.37 15.73 -1.57
CA ALA A 154 -0.46 16.65 -0.77
C ALA A 154 -1.59 17.26 -1.61
N ALA A 155 -1.32 17.67 -2.85
CA ALA A 155 -2.34 18.26 -3.72
C ALA A 155 -3.56 17.33 -3.98
N GLY A 156 -3.38 16.01 -3.93
CA GLY A 156 -4.46 15.04 -4.09
C GLY A 156 -5.18 14.65 -2.80
N GLN A 157 -4.68 15.06 -1.62
CA GLN A 157 -5.39 14.87 -0.37
C GLN A 157 -6.58 15.84 -0.29
N ASN A 158 -7.76 15.33 0.06
CA ASN A 158 -8.99 16.10 0.07
C ASN A 158 -10.04 15.48 1.02
N GLU A 159 -11.20 16.12 1.12
CA GLU A 159 -12.30 15.66 1.98
C GLU A 159 -12.80 14.24 1.62
N ALA A 160 -12.82 13.89 0.33
CA ALA A 160 -13.23 12.56 -0.11
C ALA A 160 -12.26 11.48 0.38
N MET A 161 -10.95 11.78 0.36
CA MET A 161 -9.93 10.93 0.98
C MET A 161 -10.16 10.79 2.47
N GLY A 162 -10.47 11.89 3.18
CA GLY A 162 -10.84 11.84 4.60
C GLY A 162 -12.00 10.87 4.89
N ARG A 163 -13.06 10.90 4.06
CA ARG A 163 -14.20 9.97 4.20
C ARG A 163 -13.79 8.52 3.91
N ALA A 164 -12.96 8.29 2.90
CA ALA A 164 -12.45 6.96 2.58
C ALA A 164 -11.58 6.40 3.71
N VAL A 165 -10.68 7.22 4.28
CA VAL A 165 -9.84 6.88 5.45
C VAL A 165 -10.68 6.40 6.62
N LEU A 166 -11.66 7.20 7.05
CA LEU A 166 -12.50 6.83 8.20
C LEU A 166 -13.25 5.51 7.96
N THR A 167 -13.84 5.35 6.78
CA THR A 167 -14.59 4.14 6.43
C THR A 167 -13.68 2.91 6.39
N LEU A 168 -12.49 3.04 5.79
CA LEU A 168 -11.53 1.96 5.63
C LEU A 168 -10.97 1.49 6.97
N TYR A 169 -10.47 2.40 7.81
CA TYR A 169 -9.88 2.03 9.09
C TYR A 169 -10.92 1.46 10.06
N ARG A 170 -12.14 2.01 10.09
CA ARG A 170 -13.22 1.50 10.97
C ARG A 170 -13.70 0.12 10.54
N SER A 171 -13.87 -0.09 9.24
CA SER A 171 -14.29 -1.41 8.72
C SER A 171 -13.19 -2.46 8.89
N ALA A 172 -11.92 -2.10 8.66
CA ALA A 172 -10.78 -2.99 8.91
C ALA A 172 -10.65 -3.37 10.41
N ALA A 173 -10.85 -2.41 11.32
CA ALA A 173 -10.84 -2.68 12.75
C ALA A 173 -11.99 -3.60 13.17
N ALA A 174 -13.18 -3.40 12.61
CA ALA A 174 -14.35 -4.21 12.93
C ALA A 174 -14.23 -5.68 12.49
N THR A 175 -13.47 -5.97 11.42
CA THR A 175 -13.24 -7.35 10.99
C THR A 175 -12.12 -8.04 11.76
N GLY A 176 -11.25 -7.30 12.45
CA GLY A 176 -10.12 -7.81 13.24
C GLY A 176 -9.04 -8.56 12.43
N ALA A 177 -9.25 -8.77 11.14
CA ALA A 177 -8.37 -9.53 10.27
C ALA A 177 -8.14 -8.80 8.94
N HIS A 178 -6.90 -8.40 8.68
CA HIS A 178 -6.48 -7.80 7.41
C HIS A 178 -6.68 -8.74 6.21
N GLY A 179 -6.68 -10.07 6.44
CA GLY A 179 -6.89 -11.10 5.42
C GLY A 179 -8.34 -11.46 5.11
N LEU A 180 -9.32 -10.74 5.65
CA LEU A 180 -10.75 -10.99 5.39
C LEU A 180 -11.19 -12.44 5.68
N GLY A 181 -10.61 -13.06 6.71
CA GLY A 181 -10.86 -14.45 7.09
C GLY A 181 -10.14 -15.50 6.23
N LEU A 182 -9.36 -15.09 5.22
CA LEU A 182 -8.52 -16.00 4.43
C LEU A 182 -7.15 -16.19 5.10
N PRO A 183 -6.62 -17.43 5.13
CA PRO A 183 -5.30 -17.70 5.69
C PRO A 183 -4.20 -17.09 4.81
N LEU A 184 -3.25 -16.38 5.42
CA LEU A 184 -2.14 -15.70 4.74
C LEU A 184 -1.29 -16.66 3.90
N GLU A 185 -1.24 -17.93 4.32
CA GLU A 185 -0.54 -19.02 3.66
C GLU A 185 -0.98 -19.23 2.20
N ARG A 186 -2.21 -18.81 1.83
CA ARG A 186 -2.66 -18.84 0.43
C ARG A 186 -1.84 -17.94 -0.49
N ALA A 187 -1.17 -16.92 0.05
CA ALA A 187 -0.34 -16.01 -0.74
C ALA A 187 0.84 -16.74 -1.42
N ALA A 188 1.27 -17.88 -0.86
CA ALA A 188 2.32 -18.72 -1.41
C ALA A 188 1.95 -19.37 -2.76
N ALA A 189 0.69 -19.26 -3.19
CA ALA A 189 0.26 -19.70 -4.52
C ALA A 189 0.95 -18.92 -5.66
N ARG A 190 1.52 -17.74 -5.38
CA ARG A 190 2.28 -16.92 -6.32
C ARG A 190 3.59 -16.43 -5.70
N PRO A 191 4.68 -16.28 -6.48
CA PRO A 191 5.92 -15.69 -6.01
C PRO A 191 5.68 -14.34 -5.33
N GLY A 192 6.13 -14.21 -4.09
CA GLY A 192 5.94 -13.02 -3.26
C GLY A 192 7.25 -12.39 -2.79
N LEU A 193 7.26 -11.07 -2.66
CA LEU A 193 8.32 -10.29 -2.03
C LEU A 193 7.74 -9.42 -0.90
N ALA A 194 8.23 -9.63 0.31
CA ALA A 194 8.01 -8.78 1.46
C ALA A 194 9.10 -7.71 1.52
N VAL A 195 8.74 -6.44 1.34
CA VAL A 195 9.67 -5.32 1.55
C VAL A 195 9.68 -4.96 3.02
N LEU A 196 10.86 -4.97 3.64
CA LEU A 196 11.06 -4.67 5.05
C LEU A 196 11.93 -3.43 5.19
N ALA A 197 11.29 -2.26 5.19
CA ALA A 197 11.91 -0.99 5.52
C ALA A 197 12.10 -0.87 7.04
N THR A 198 13.34 -0.88 7.52
CA THR A 198 13.64 -1.08 8.95
C THR A 198 13.25 0.10 9.84
N ALA A 199 13.19 1.32 9.29
CA ALA A 199 12.72 2.51 9.99
C ALA A 199 11.21 2.77 9.79
N ASP A 200 10.49 1.83 9.17
CA ASP A 200 9.03 1.84 9.12
C ASP A 200 8.46 1.23 10.41
N HIS A 201 7.62 2.01 11.08
CA HIS A 201 6.96 1.68 12.35
C HIS A 201 5.43 1.64 12.25
N VAL A 202 4.84 1.75 11.05
CA VAL A 202 3.38 1.79 10.87
C VAL A 202 2.78 0.48 10.37
N VAL A 203 3.60 -0.45 9.87
CA VAL A 203 3.15 -1.75 9.32
C VAL A 203 3.58 -2.97 10.16
N GLY A 204 3.69 -2.76 11.47
CA GLY A 204 4.07 -3.78 12.44
C GLY A 204 5.58 -3.88 12.66
N THR A 205 5.95 -4.62 13.70
CA THR A 205 7.35 -4.83 14.09
C THR A 205 8.11 -5.64 13.05
N GLU A 206 9.45 -5.57 13.06
CA GLU A 206 10.29 -6.41 12.20
C GLU A 206 9.98 -7.91 12.41
N ALA A 207 9.82 -8.35 13.66
CA ALA A 207 9.51 -9.74 13.97
C ALA A 207 8.17 -10.18 13.35
N GLN A 208 7.12 -9.37 13.48
CA GLN A 208 5.81 -9.63 12.87
C GLN A 208 5.92 -9.70 11.35
N ARG A 209 6.60 -8.73 10.72
CA ARG A 209 6.81 -8.72 9.27
C ARG A 209 7.53 -9.97 8.76
N ARG A 210 8.56 -10.44 9.47
CA ARG A 210 9.30 -11.67 9.12
C ARG A 210 8.44 -12.92 9.30
N ARG A 211 7.67 -13.04 10.38
CA ARG A 211 6.74 -14.16 10.60
C ARG A 211 5.65 -14.20 9.52
N ALA A 212 5.04 -13.06 9.24
CA ALA A 212 4.02 -12.95 8.20
C ALA A 212 4.59 -13.26 6.81
N ALA A 213 5.78 -12.77 6.46
CA ALA A 213 6.46 -13.11 5.22
C ALA A 213 6.72 -14.62 5.09
N ALA A 214 7.19 -15.27 6.16
CA ALA A 214 7.40 -16.72 6.18
C ALA A 214 6.09 -17.48 5.98
N ARG A 215 5.00 -17.09 6.67
CA ARG A 215 3.66 -17.67 6.47
C ARG A 215 3.15 -17.48 5.05
N ALA A 216 3.36 -16.31 4.47
CA ALA A 216 2.98 -15.99 3.09
C ALA A 216 3.83 -16.69 2.02
N GLY A 217 4.91 -17.40 2.40
CA GLY A 217 5.87 -17.97 1.46
C GLY A 217 6.65 -16.91 0.67
N ALA A 218 6.76 -15.68 1.19
CA ALA A 218 7.37 -14.55 0.51
C ALA A 218 8.88 -14.46 0.80
N ARG A 219 9.65 -14.09 -0.21
CA ARG A 219 11.05 -13.66 -0.03
C ARG A 219 11.06 -12.35 0.75
N VAL A 220 12.09 -12.10 1.55
CA VAL A 220 12.23 -10.83 2.28
C VAL A 220 13.35 -10.01 1.66
N ALA A 221 13.06 -8.75 1.32
CA ALA A 221 14.07 -7.75 0.98
C ALA A 221 14.15 -6.70 2.09
N VAL A 222 15.29 -6.61 2.75
CA VAL A 222 15.51 -5.63 3.83
C VAL A 222 16.05 -4.33 3.24
N LEU A 223 15.31 -3.25 3.47
CA LEU A 223 15.70 -1.88 3.16
C LEU A 223 16.13 -1.20 4.47
N ASP A 224 17.38 -1.47 4.83
CA ASP A 224 18.02 -0.91 6.04
C ASP A 224 18.04 0.62 6.02
N GLY A 225 17.65 1.25 7.12
CA GLY A 225 17.52 2.70 7.29
C GLY A 225 16.34 3.37 6.59
N LEU A 226 15.63 2.68 5.69
CA LEU A 226 14.49 3.29 4.98
C LEU A 226 13.22 3.27 5.84
N GLY A 227 12.44 4.34 5.73
CA GLY A 227 11.16 4.52 6.40
C GLY A 227 9.98 4.03 5.55
N HIS A 228 8.77 4.44 5.93
CA HIS A 228 7.53 4.01 5.30
C HIS A 228 7.50 4.27 3.79
N TRP A 229 7.86 5.48 3.35
CA TRP A 229 7.93 5.84 1.93
C TRP A 229 9.27 5.48 1.28
N TRP A 230 9.70 4.23 1.43
CA TRP A 230 10.97 3.69 0.93
C TRP A 230 11.20 3.96 -0.56
N MET A 231 10.12 3.95 -1.36
CA MET A 231 10.14 4.22 -2.81
C MET A 231 10.49 5.67 -3.15
N THR A 232 10.32 6.60 -2.21
CA THR A 232 10.67 8.02 -2.38
C THR A 232 12.01 8.35 -1.73
N HIS A 233 12.37 7.62 -0.67
CA HIS A 233 13.58 7.85 0.11
C HIS A 233 14.84 7.36 -0.63
N ASP A 234 14.83 6.11 -1.12
CA ASP A 234 15.93 5.56 -1.94
C ASP A 234 15.34 4.78 -3.13
N PRO A 235 14.88 5.51 -4.17
CA PRO A 235 14.22 4.91 -5.34
C PRO A 235 15.14 3.96 -6.12
N ALA A 236 16.46 4.22 -6.14
CA ALA A 236 17.42 3.40 -6.87
C ALA A 236 17.59 2.02 -6.19
N ARG A 237 17.74 1.98 -4.87
CA ARG A 237 17.80 0.73 -4.12
C ARG A 237 16.49 -0.04 -4.20
N ALA A 238 15.37 0.67 -4.12
CA ALA A 238 14.03 0.12 -4.30
C ALA A 238 13.86 -0.53 -5.69
N ALA A 239 14.26 0.16 -6.76
CA ALA A 239 14.24 -0.36 -8.12
C ALA A 239 15.12 -1.61 -8.27
N ALA A 240 16.34 -1.59 -7.72
CA ALA A 240 17.24 -2.74 -7.76
C ALA A 240 16.65 -3.99 -7.08
N VAL A 241 15.97 -3.81 -5.94
CA VAL A 241 15.28 -4.90 -5.24
C VAL A 241 14.14 -5.48 -6.09
N LEU A 242 13.30 -4.63 -6.68
CA LEU A 242 12.18 -5.08 -7.51
C LEU A 242 12.67 -5.80 -8.78
N THR A 243 13.63 -5.21 -9.48
CA THR A 243 14.23 -5.82 -10.69
C THR A 243 14.91 -7.15 -10.37
N GLY A 244 15.66 -7.22 -9.27
CA GLY A 244 16.29 -8.46 -8.81
C GLY A 244 15.27 -9.54 -8.43
N PHE A 245 14.12 -9.16 -7.86
CA PHE A 245 13.04 -10.09 -7.59
C PHE A 245 12.40 -10.60 -8.89
N TRP A 246 12.00 -9.71 -9.78
CA TRP A 246 11.35 -10.10 -11.05
C TRP A 246 12.25 -10.97 -11.94
N ALA A 247 13.57 -10.80 -11.89
CA ALA A 247 14.52 -11.66 -12.60
C ALA A 247 14.50 -13.14 -12.14
N THR A 248 13.92 -13.43 -10.97
CA THR A 248 13.75 -14.80 -10.45
C THR A 248 12.37 -15.40 -10.69
N VAL A 249 11.44 -14.62 -11.24
CA VAL A 249 10.08 -15.07 -11.53
C VAL A 249 10.05 -15.66 -12.94
N HIS A 250 9.66 -16.93 -13.05
CA HIS A 250 9.55 -17.67 -14.31
C HIS A 250 8.11 -18.05 -14.62
#